data_AF-A0A1J3DM32-F1
#
_entry.id   AF-A0A1J3DM32-F1
#
_cell.length_a   1.000
_cell.length_b   1.000
_cell.length_c   1.000
_cell.angle_alpha   90.00
_cell.angle_beta   90.00
_cell.angle_gamma   90.00
#
_symmetry.space_group_name_H-M   'P 1'
#
loop_
_entity.id
_entity.type
_entity.pdbx_description
1 polymer ?
#
loop_
_entity_poly.entity_id
_entity_poly.type
_entity_poly.pdbx_seq_one_letter_code
_entity_poly.pdbx_strand_id
1 'polypeptide(L)'
;WDYSSLKLPAFHWKNKKGCQKLVENISKAALSRGFQSCTFEVCAQKGAIGGRTLQFLRSVGFKITLLEVPPPSSQKMGLARHNEREHVDFHMQKLLIKWGMKMEPNAPTLVLTKDTRLTQAIEHLVVRGYVVYVGTEDGTEEEALRSAASEALLWSTDEEKGLLHGDWLQVKNKLQNLAGQHS
;
A
#
# COMPACT_ATOMS: atom_id res chain seq x y z
N TRP A 1 1.91 1.71 -3.26
CA TRP A 1 2.58 1.87 -1.96
C TRP A 1 2.26 3.25 -1.40
N ASP A 2 1.63 3.29 -0.24
CA ASP A 2 1.50 4.52 0.56
C ASP A 2 2.76 4.71 1.42
N TYR A 3 3.68 5.55 0.94
CA TYR A 3 4.93 5.84 1.64
C TYR A 3 4.70 6.72 2.89
N SER A 4 3.58 7.44 2.95
CA SER A 4 3.30 8.36 4.05
C SER A 4 2.97 7.59 5.33
N SER A 5 2.26 6.46 5.20
CA SER A 5 2.02 5.54 6.32
C SER A 5 3.16 4.54 6.49
N LEU A 6 3.67 3.94 5.41
CA LEU A 6 4.64 2.86 5.46
C LEU A 6 6.00 3.29 4.91
N LYS A 7 6.84 3.89 5.76
CA LYS A 7 8.14 4.46 5.36
C LYS A 7 9.25 3.41 5.32
N LEU A 8 10.31 3.70 4.57
CA LEU A 8 11.56 2.94 4.68
C LEU A 8 12.17 3.09 6.10
N PRO A 9 12.33 1.97 6.83
CA PRO A 9 12.64 2.01 8.27
C PRO A 9 14.07 2.43 8.55
N ALA A 10 15.03 1.95 7.77
CA ALA A 10 16.47 2.12 8.04
C ALA A 10 17.23 2.81 6.89
N PHE A 11 18.42 3.34 7.19
CA PHE A 11 19.25 4.06 6.22
C PHE A 11 19.76 3.18 5.09
N HIS A 12 20.02 1.89 5.35
CA HIS A 12 20.53 0.97 4.33
C HIS A 12 19.49 0.69 3.22
N TRP A 13 18.19 0.87 3.49
CA TRP A 13 17.12 0.83 2.49
C TRP A 13 17.06 2.09 1.61
N LYS A 14 17.62 3.22 2.08
CA LYS A 14 17.51 4.55 1.47
C LYS A 14 18.60 4.83 0.41
N ASN A 15 19.28 3.78 -0.05
CA ASN A 15 20.27 3.82 -1.13
C ASN A 15 19.85 2.92 -2.31
N LYS A 16 20.59 2.97 -3.43
CA LYS A 16 20.27 2.20 -4.65
C LYS A 16 20.16 0.70 -4.40
N LYS A 17 21.10 0.08 -3.68
CA LYS A 17 21.10 -1.36 -3.39
C LYS A 17 19.90 -1.76 -2.52
N GLY A 18 19.59 -0.95 -1.50
CA GLY A 18 18.40 -1.14 -0.67
C GLY A 18 17.11 -1.08 -1.48
N CYS A 19 16.96 -0.07 -2.35
CA CYS A 19 15.81 0.05 -3.23
C CYS A 19 15.69 -1.11 -4.23
N GLN A 20 16.81 -1.64 -4.74
CA GLN A 20 16.81 -2.84 -5.60
C GLN A 20 16.31 -4.07 -4.83
N LYS A 21 16.86 -4.31 -3.62
CA LYS A 21 16.42 -5.41 -2.76
C LYS A 21 14.95 -5.29 -2.36
N LEU A 22 14.43 -4.07 -2.21
CA LEU A 22 12.98 -3.84 -2.00
C LEU A 22 12.16 -4.32 -3.19
N VAL A 23 12.53 -3.93 -4.42
CA VAL A 23 11.83 -4.38 -5.63
C VAL A 23 11.90 -5.90 -5.77
N GLU A 24 13.06 -6.51 -5.51
CA GLU A 24 13.23 -7.97 -5.53
C GLU A 24 12.31 -8.66 -4.52
N ASN A 25 12.24 -8.16 -3.28
CA ASN A 25 11.38 -8.71 -2.24
C ASN A 25 9.89 -8.61 -2.60
N ILE A 26 9.43 -7.44 -3.05
CA ILE A 26 8.03 -7.25 -3.47
C ILE A 26 7.71 -8.15 -4.66
N SER A 27 8.59 -8.20 -5.66
CA SER A 27 8.40 -9.00 -6.87
C SER A 27 8.33 -10.48 -6.52
N LYS A 28 9.23 -10.98 -5.67
CA LYS A 28 9.24 -12.39 -5.25
C LYS A 28 7.93 -12.77 -4.56
N ALA A 29 7.44 -11.91 -3.66
CA ALA A 29 6.15 -12.12 -3.00
C ALA A 29 5.00 -12.15 -4.01
N ALA A 30 4.90 -11.14 -4.88
CA ALA A 30 3.85 -11.05 -5.89
C ALA A 30 3.87 -12.25 -6.86
N LEU A 31 5.04 -12.63 -7.39
CA LEU A 31 5.20 -13.77 -8.30
C LEU A 31 4.77 -15.09 -7.63
N SER A 32 5.03 -15.28 -6.33
CA SER A 32 4.55 -16.47 -5.61
C SER A 32 3.02 -16.58 -5.54
N ARG A 33 2.29 -15.50 -5.86
CA ARG A 33 0.83 -15.43 -5.95
C ARG A 33 0.28 -15.37 -7.36
N GLY A 34 1.11 -15.71 -8.35
CA GLY A 34 0.68 -15.81 -9.74
C GLY A 34 0.57 -14.47 -10.45
N PHE A 35 1.14 -13.39 -9.90
CA PHE A 35 1.35 -12.17 -10.68
C PHE A 35 2.25 -12.52 -11.86
N GLN A 36 1.87 -12.11 -13.08
CA GLN A 36 2.70 -12.34 -14.27
C GLN A 36 3.81 -11.30 -14.41
N SER A 37 3.53 -10.06 -13.98
CA SER A 37 4.48 -8.95 -13.95
C SER A 37 4.10 -7.95 -12.86
N CYS A 38 5.02 -7.08 -12.47
CA CYS A 38 4.81 -6.07 -11.44
C CYS A 38 5.10 -4.67 -11.98
N THR A 39 4.15 -3.76 -11.79
CA THR A 39 4.37 -2.32 -11.93
C THR A 39 4.31 -1.67 -10.56
N PHE A 40 5.29 -0.81 -10.24
CA PHE A 40 5.41 -0.23 -8.91
C PHE A 40 5.01 1.24 -8.92
N GLU A 41 4.01 1.58 -8.11
CA GLU A 41 3.61 2.98 -7.89
C GLU A 41 3.70 3.32 -6.40
N VAL A 42 4.33 4.46 -6.10
CA VAL A 42 4.46 4.99 -4.75
C VAL A 42 3.83 6.38 -4.68
N CYS A 43 3.01 6.58 -3.65
CA CYS A 43 2.42 7.87 -3.33
C CYS A 43 3.03 8.39 -2.04
N ALA A 44 3.38 9.67 -2.04
CA ALA A 44 3.94 10.34 -0.89
C ALA A 44 3.55 11.82 -0.89
N GLN A 45 3.51 12.43 0.29
CA GLN A 45 3.49 13.88 0.40
C GLN A 45 4.80 14.48 -0.17
N LYS A 46 4.70 15.63 -0.83
CA LYS A 46 5.88 16.37 -1.31
C LYS A 46 6.81 16.67 -0.12
N GLY A 47 8.07 16.26 -0.25
CA GLY A 47 9.09 16.39 0.81
C GLY A 47 9.17 15.21 1.79
N ALA A 48 8.22 14.26 1.77
CA ALA A 48 8.27 13.08 2.66
C ALA A 48 9.39 12.09 2.30
N ILE A 49 9.82 12.07 1.03
CA ILE A 49 10.94 11.26 0.54
C ILE A 49 12.16 12.16 0.34
N GLY A 50 13.28 11.83 0.98
CA GLY A 50 14.54 12.55 0.77
C GLY A 50 15.00 12.47 -0.69
N GLY A 51 15.57 13.56 -1.23
CA GLY A 51 15.87 13.70 -2.67
C GLY A 51 16.73 12.57 -3.26
N ARG A 52 17.73 12.07 -2.52
CA ARG A 52 18.53 10.91 -2.96
C ARG A 52 17.72 9.62 -3.01
N THR A 53 16.94 9.34 -1.98
CA THR A 53 16.06 8.16 -1.92
C THR A 53 15.00 8.20 -3.02
N LEU A 54 14.44 9.37 -3.31
CA LEU A 54 13.52 9.60 -4.42
C LEU A 54 14.15 9.22 -5.77
N GLN A 55 15.39 9.63 -6.02
CA GLN A 55 16.13 9.27 -7.24
C GLN A 55 16.38 7.77 -7.32
N PHE A 56 16.75 7.12 -6.22
CA PHE A 56 16.96 5.67 -6.19
C PHE A 56 15.69 4.89 -6.48
N LEU A 57 14.57 5.25 -5.86
CA LEU A 57 13.27 4.63 -6.13
C LEU A 57 12.88 4.75 -7.62
N ARG A 58 13.06 5.92 -8.24
CA ARG A 58 12.85 6.09 -9.69
C ARG A 58 13.77 5.18 -10.51
N SER A 59 15.04 5.11 -10.14
CA SER A 59 16.04 4.32 -10.88
C SER A 59 15.78 2.81 -10.86
N VAL A 60 14.99 2.32 -9.91
CA VAL A 60 14.61 0.91 -9.80
C VAL A 60 13.17 0.65 -10.29
N GLY A 61 12.56 1.62 -10.98
CA GLY A 61 11.29 1.43 -11.68
C GLY A 61 10.03 1.86 -10.92
N PHE A 62 10.14 2.53 -9.77
CA PHE A 62 8.95 3.13 -9.14
C PHE A 62 8.48 4.36 -9.92
N LYS A 63 7.20 4.34 -10.32
CA LYS A 63 6.46 5.54 -10.65
C LYS A 63 6.12 6.27 -9.35
N ILE A 64 6.50 7.54 -9.25
CA ILE A 64 6.35 8.32 -8.01
C ILE A 64 5.35 9.45 -8.21
N THR A 65 4.31 9.45 -7.39
CA THR A 65 3.32 10.52 -7.30
C THR A 65 3.54 11.31 -6.01
N LEU A 66 3.95 12.57 -6.16
CA LEU A 66 4.15 13.50 -5.03
C LEU A 66 2.94 14.41 -4.91
N LEU A 67 2.30 14.38 -3.75
CA LEU A 67 1.09 15.15 -3.48
C LEU A 67 1.45 16.45 -2.77
N GLU A 68 1.05 17.57 -3.37
CA GLU A 68 1.12 18.87 -2.72
C GLU A 68 0.00 18.96 -1.70
N VAL A 69 0.36 19.28 -0.47
CA VAL A 69 -0.62 19.63 0.54
C VAL A 69 -0.81 21.13 0.43
N PRO A 70 -2.04 21.61 0.17
CA PRO A 70 -2.30 23.04 0.13
C PRO A 70 -1.91 23.64 1.48
N PRO A 71 -1.22 24.79 1.51
CA PRO A 71 -0.89 25.44 2.76
C PRO A 71 -2.17 25.63 3.57
N PRO A 72 -2.13 25.44 4.89
CA PRO A 72 -3.31 25.67 5.71
C PRO A 72 -3.78 27.10 5.46
N SER A 73 -5.08 27.27 5.17
CA SER A 73 -5.66 28.60 5.18
C SER A 73 -5.39 29.21 6.55
N SER A 74 -5.06 30.50 6.59
CA SER A 74 -4.44 31.23 7.70
C SER A 74 -5.23 31.23 9.03
N GLN A 75 -6.34 30.51 9.13
CA GLN A 75 -7.19 30.47 10.31
C GLN A 75 -7.00 29.27 11.24
N LYS A 76 -6.30 28.17 10.90
CA LYS A 76 -6.20 27.02 11.81
C LYS A 76 -4.85 26.27 11.75
N MET A 77 -3.81 26.84 12.37
CA MET A 77 -2.49 26.19 12.47
C MET A 77 -2.50 24.85 13.23
N GLY A 78 -3.51 24.58 14.08
CA GLY A 78 -3.67 23.29 14.77
C GLY A 78 -4.27 22.15 13.93
N LEU A 79 -4.97 22.47 12.82
CA LEU A 79 -5.61 21.49 11.92
C LEU A 79 -4.79 21.15 10.68
N ALA A 80 -3.66 21.84 10.48
CA ALA A 80 -2.81 21.65 9.31
C ALA A 80 -2.33 20.20 9.16
N ARG A 81 -1.85 19.56 10.25
CA ARG A 81 -1.34 18.18 10.22
C ARG A 81 -2.38 17.11 9.87
N HIS A 82 -3.65 17.35 10.21
CA HIS A 82 -4.74 16.43 9.87
C HIS A 82 -5.10 16.49 8.39
N ASN A 83 -5.19 17.70 7.83
CA ASN A 83 -5.49 17.89 6.40
C ASN A 83 -4.39 17.27 5.51
N GLU A 84 -3.12 17.30 5.92
CA GLU A 84 -2.01 16.79 5.10
C GLU A 84 -2.10 15.28 4.83
N ARG A 85 -2.49 14.48 5.84
CA ARG A 85 -2.68 13.03 5.69
C ARG A 85 -3.90 12.74 4.84
N GLU A 86 -5.03 13.39 5.11
CA GLU A 86 -6.29 13.18 4.39
C GLU A 86 -6.14 13.30 2.86
N HIS A 87 -5.27 14.20 2.39
CA HIS A 87 -4.98 14.33 0.96
C HIS A 87 -4.30 13.10 0.34
N VAL A 88 -3.37 12.47 1.06
CA VAL A 88 -2.67 11.25 0.58
C VAL A 88 -3.64 10.08 0.54
N ASP A 89 -4.46 9.94 1.58
CA ASP A 89 -5.39 8.82 1.71
C ASP A 89 -6.48 8.90 0.65
N PHE A 90 -7.06 10.09 0.44
CA PHE A 90 -8.02 10.33 -0.63
C PHE A 90 -7.43 10.00 -2.01
N HIS A 91 -6.17 10.36 -2.23
CA HIS A 91 -5.48 10.02 -3.47
C HIS A 91 -5.28 8.50 -3.62
N MET A 92 -4.87 7.82 -2.55
CA MET A 92 -4.72 6.36 -2.54
C MET A 92 -6.04 5.65 -2.82
N GLN A 93 -7.15 6.07 -2.19
CA GLN A 93 -8.49 5.56 -2.51
C GLN A 93 -8.84 5.78 -3.99
N LYS A 94 -8.59 6.99 -4.51
CA LYS A 94 -8.84 7.32 -5.92
C LYS A 94 -7.99 6.47 -6.88
N LEU A 95 -6.75 6.15 -6.52
CA LEU A 95 -5.89 5.27 -7.30
C LEU A 95 -6.41 3.83 -7.32
N LEU A 96 -6.82 3.29 -6.17
CA LEU A 96 -7.40 1.96 -6.07
C LEU A 96 -8.67 1.83 -6.90
N ILE A 97 -9.56 2.83 -6.83
CA ILE A 97 -10.78 2.87 -7.65
C ILE A 97 -10.44 2.97 -9.14
N LYS A 98 -9.52 3.87 -9.53
CA LYS A 98 -9.09 4.01 -10.93
C LYS A 98 -8.44 2.74 -11.47
N TRP A 99 -7.69 2.02 -10.65
CA TRP A 99 -7.09 0.74 -11.01
C TRP A 99 -8.20 -0.29 -11.24
N GLY A 100 -9.17 -0.41 -10.32
CA GLY A 100 -10.31 -1.32 -10.48
C GLY A 100 -11.14 -1.00 -11.74
N MET A 101 -11.32 0.27 -12.09
CA MET A 101 -12.04 0.65 -13.32
C MET A 101 -11.32 0.27 -14.62
N LYS A 102 -10.00 0.06 -14.58
CA LYS A 102 -9.18 -0.21 -15.77
C LYS A 102 -8.84 -1.69 -15.95
N MET A 103 -8.80 -2.43 -14.85
CA MET A 103 -8.33 -3.80 -14.83
C MET A 103 -9.52 -4.76 -14.76
N GLU A 104 -9.32 -5.98 -15.24
CA GLU A 104 -10.26 -7.05 -15.02
C GLU A 104 -10.27 -7.46 -13.53
N PRO A 105 -11.40 -7.97 -12.98
CA PRO A 105 -11.48 -8.38 -11.58
C PRO A 105 -10.44 -9.40 -11.14
N ASN A 106 -10.00 -10.29 -12.03
CA ASN A 106 -8.96 -11.28 -11.74
C ASN A 106 -7.54 -10.69 -11.63
N ALA A 107 -7.32 -9.42 -12.02
CA ALA A 107 -6.00 -8.82 -11.95
C ALA A 107 -5.60 -8.63 -10.48
N PRO A 108 -4.51 -9.22 -10.00
CA PRO A 108 -4.14 -9.08 -8.61
C PRO A 108 -3.47 -7.73 -8.33
N THR A 109 -3.69 -7.16 -7.15
CA THR A 109 -3.02 -5.93 -6.70
C THR A 109 -2.49 -6.06 -5.29
N LEU A 110 -1.33 -5.45 -5.00
CA LEU A 110 -0.73 -5.42 -3.66
C LEU A 110 -0.67 -3.99 -3.13
N VAL A 111 -1.41 -3.75 -2.05
CA VAL A 111 -1.48 -2.45 -1.38
C VAL A 111 -0.56 -2.46 -0.16
N LEU A 112 0.55 -1.73 -0.24
CA LEU A 112 1.45 -1.52 0.89
C LEU A 112 1.02 -0.27 1.66
N THR A 113 0.48 -0.46 2.87
CA THR A 113 -0.07 0.61 3.71
C THR A 113 -0.21 0.13 5.15
N LYS A 114 -0.20 1.07 6.10
CA LYS A 114 -0.76 0.86 7.45
C LYS A 114 -1.93 1.78 7.77
N ASP A 115 -2.43 2.48 6.77
CA ASP A 115 -3.57 3.40 6.93
C ASP A 115 -4.90 2.65 6.88
N THR A 116 -5.51 2.47 8.05
CA THR A 116 -6.80 1.80 8.23
C THR A 116 -7.96 2.52 7.54
N ARG A 117 -7.81 3.78 7.13
CA ARG A 117 -8.83 4.51 6.34
C ARG A 117 -8.97 3.98 4.91
N LEU A 118 -8.03 3.14 4.45
CA LEU A 118 -8.14 2.45 3.16
C LEU A 118 -8.98 1.16 3.23
N THR A 119 -9.34 0.68 4.42
CA THR A 119 -10.06 -0.58 4.65
C THR A 119 -11.33 -0.67 3.80
N GLN A 120 -12.19 0.37 3.83
CA GLN A 120 -13.44 0.37 3.08
C GLN A 120 -13.23 0.29 1.56
N ALA A 121 -12.19 0.96 1.04
CA ALA A 121 -11.88 0.92 -0.38
C ALA A 121 -11.36 -0.46 -0.82
N ILE A 122 -10.57 -1.11 0.03
CA ILE A 122 -10.07 -2.48 -0.16
C ILE A 122 -11.23 -3.47 -0.13
N GLU A 123 -12.06 -3.42 0.91
CA GLU A 123 -13.23 -4.29 1.07
C GLU A 123 -14.17 -4.18 -0.13
N HIS A 124 -14.45 -2.97 -0.59
CA HIS A 124 -15.31 -2.74 -1.74
C HIS A 124 -14.74 -3.34 -3.05
N LEU A 125 -13.41 -3.34 -3.23
CA LEU A 125 -12.79 -4.04 -4.37
C LEU A 125 -12.92 -5.56 -4.21
N VAL A 126 -12.64 -6.10 -3.03
CA VAL A 126 -12.75 -7.54 -2.78
C VAL A 126 -14.18 -8.04 -3.00
N VAL A 127 -15.20 -7.33 -2.50
CA VAL A 127 -16.62 -7.66 -2.71
C VAL A 127 -17.01 -7.66 -4.19
N ARG A 128 -16.36 -6.83 -5.01
CA ARG A 128 -16.55 -6.80 -6.47
C ARG A 128 -15.79 -7.90 -7.22
N GLY A 129 -15.13 -8.79 -6.50
CA GLY A 129 -14.38 -9.91 -7.07
C GLY A 129 -12.93 -9.60 -7.42
N TYR A 130 -12.40 -8.44 -7.00
CA TYR A 130 -10.98 -8.14 -7.21
C TYR A 130 -10.10 -8.90 -6.22
N VAL A 131 -8.95 -9.39 -6.68
CA VAL A 131 -7.94 -9.99 -5.81
C VAL A 131 -7.04 -8.89 -5.25
N VAL A 132 -7.26 -8.54 -3.97
CA VAL A 132 -6.53 -7.46 -3.30
C VAL A 132 -5.70 -8.02 -2.15
N TYR A 133 -4.38 -7.92 -2.30
CA TYR A 133 -3.42 -8.24 -1.25
C TYR A 133 -3.04 -6.98 -0.47
N VAL A 134 -2.76 -7.12 0.82
CA VAL A 134 -2.25 -6.02 1.65
C VAL A 134 -0.92 -6.40 2.27
N GLY A 135 0.07 -5.51 2.19
CA GLY A 135 1.30 -5.58 2.98
C GLY A 135 1.26 -4.51 4.06
N THR A 136 1.25 -4.92 5.33
CA THR A 136 1.07 -4.02 6.49
C THR A 136 1.89 -4.48 7.70
N GLU A 137 2.12 -3.61 8.68
CA GLU A 137 2.83 -3.96 9.92
C GLU A 137 2.01 -4.97 10.77
N ASP A 138 2.71 -5.75 11.60
CA ASP A 138 2.10 -6.70 12.56
C ASP A 138 1.63 -5.98 13.83
N GLY A 139 0.60 -5.14 13.67
CA GLY A 139 -0.03 -4.39 14.75
C GLY A 139 -1.52 -4.70 14.88
N THR A 140 -2.09 -4.40 16.05
CA THR A 140 -3.52 -4.61 16.36
C THR A 140 -4.42 -3.64 15.58
N GLU A 141 -3.94 -2.44 15.27
CA GLU A 141 -4.70 -1.44 14.51
C GLU A 141 -4.92 -1.87 13.05
N GLU A 142 -3.93 -2.56 12.47
CA GLU A 142 -3.91 -2.99 11.08
C GLU A 142 -4.73 -4.28 10.83
N GLU A 143 -5.31 -4.88 11.88
CA GLU A 143 -6.14 -6.09 11.76
C GLU A 143 -7.36 -5.86 10.86
N ALA A 144 -7.91 -4.63 10.86
CA ALA A 144 -9.00 -4.26 9.97
C ALA A 144 -8.58 -4.30 8.49
N LEU A 145 -7.37 -3.83 8.16
CA LEU A 145 -6.82 -3.88 6.81
C LEU A 145 -6.58 -5.32 6.36
N ARG A 146 -5.99 -6.14 7.24
CA ARG A 146 -5.80 -7.56 6.97
C ARG A 146 -7.14 -8.24 6.73
N SER A 147 -8.12 -7.99 7.59
CA SER A 147 -9.47 -8.58 7.49
C SER A 147 -10.26 -8.20 6.24
N ALA A 148 -10.02 -7.02 5.65
CA ALA A 148 -10.71 -6.56 4.45
C ALA A 148 -10.08 -7.06 3.14
N ALA A 149 -8.81 -7.47 3.18
CA ALA A 149 -8.07 -7.94 2.00
C ALA A 149 -8.38 -9.40 1.66
N SER A 150 -8.07 -9.83 0.45
CA SER A 150 -8.10 -11.24 0.08
C SER A 150 -7.10 -12.03 0.92
N GLU A 151 -5.85 -11.53 1.01
CA GLU A 151 -4.79 -12.08 1.86
C GLU A 151 -3.83 -10.96 2.27
N ALA A 152 -3.05 -11.21 3.33
CA ALA A 152 -2.11 -10.23 3.85
C ALA A 152 -0.68 -10.77 4.00
N LEU A 153 0.29 -9.86 3.93
CA LEU A 153 1.70 -10.06 4.24
C LEU A 153 2.16 -9.05 5.29
N LEU A 154 3.22 -9.43 6.01
CA LEU A 154 3.79 -8.57 7.04
C LEU A 154 4.90 -7.69 6.44
N TRP A 155 4.78 -6.39 6.69
CA TRP A 155 5.82 -5.42 6.48
C TRP A 155 6.75 -5.40 7.70
N SER A 156 8.02 -5.76 7.51
CA SER A 156 9.01 -5.70 8.58
C SER A 156 9.77 -4.40 8.62
N THR A 157 10.17 -4.02 9.81
CA THR A 157 11.31 -3.14 10.02
C THR A 157 12.62 -3.90 10.30
N ASP A 158 12.52 -5.23 10.49
CA ASP A 158 13.64 -6.13 10.77
C ASP A 158 14.48 -6.40 9.52
N GLU A 159 15.78 -6.11 9.59
CA GLU A 159 16.72 -6.19 8.47
C GLU A 159 16.95 -7.65 8.01
N GLU A 160 16.89 -8.61 8.93
CA GLU A 160 17.18 -10.02 8.64
C GLU A 160 16.03 -10.70 7.89
N LYS A 161 14.79 -10.24 8.11
CA LYS A 161 13.57 -10.81 7.51
C LYS A 161 13.25 -10.24 6.13
N GLY A 162 13.78 -9.06 5.78
CA GLY A 162 13.39 -8.30 4.60
C GLY A 162 12.10 -7.51 4.81
N LEU A 163 11.85 -6.51 3.94
CA LEU A 163 10.73 -5.57 4.14
C LEU A 163 9.33 -6.20 3.98
N LEU A 164 9.20 -7.27 3.20
CA LEU A 164 7.98 -8.07 3.10
C LEU A 164 8.33 -9.52 3.36
N HIS A 165 7.73 -10.11 4.40
CA HIS A 165 8.04 -11.45 4.87
C HIS A 165 6.83 -12.07 5.57
N GLY A 166 7.02 -13.31 6.01
CA GLY A 166 6.01 -14.11 6.68
C GLY A 166 5.23 -15.00 5.72
N ASP A 167 4.53 -15.97 6.32
CA ASP A 167 3.51 -16.73 5.60
C ASP A 167 2.36 -15.78 5.25
N TRP A 168 1.80 -15.98 4.07
CA TRP A 168 0.60 -15.26 3.67
C TRP A 168 -0.54 -15.62 4.62
N LEU A 169 -1.03 -14.62 5.32
CA LEU A 169 -2.14 -14.78 6.24
C LEU A 169 -3.41 -14.89 5.39
N GLN A 170 -3.93 -16.11 5.26
CA GLN A 170 -5.25 -16.33 4.67
C GLN A 170 -6.28 -15.69 5.59
N VAL A 171 -6.93 -14.67 5.05
CA VAL A 171 -7.99 -13.98 5.77
C VAL A 171 -9.24 -14.81 5.58
N LYS A 172 -9.86 -15.25 6.68
CA LYS A 172 -11.17 -15.89 6.63
C LYS A 172 -12.17 -14.88 6.10
N ASN A 173 -12.44 -14.94 4.80
CA ASN A 173 -13.43 -14.11 4.14
C ASN A 173 -14.81 -14.34 4.77
N LYS A 174 -15.21 -13.51 5.73
CA LYS A 174 -16.59 -13.48 6.25
C LYS A 174 -17.59 -13.05 5.16
N LEU A 175 -17.10 -12.45 4.07
CA LEU A 175 -17.90 -11.81 3.03
C LEU A 175 -18.35 -12.75 1.90
N GLN A 176 -17.75 -13.93 1.75
CA GLN A 176 -18.22 -14.91 0.76
C GLN A 176 -19.61 -15.49 1.09
N ASN A 177 -20.08 -15.34 2.34
CA ASN A 177 -21.41 -15.80 2.76
C ASN A 177 -22.55 -14.82 2.43
N LEU A 178 -22.27 -13.59 1.99
CA LEU A 178 -23.32 -12.61 1.67
C LEU A 178 -23.74 -12.63 0.19
N ALA A 179 -22.87 -13.11 -0.70
CA ALA A 179 -23.19 -13.26 -2.12
C ALA A 179 -24.05 -14.51 -2.41
N GLY A 180 -24.07 -15.49 -1.50
CA GLY A 180 -24.86 -16.73 -1.60
C GLY A 180 -26.22 -16.71 -0.89
N GLN A 181 -26.63 -15.57 -0.32
CA GLN A 181 -27.92 -15.43 0.39
C GLN A 181 -29.00 -14.71 -0.45
N HIS A 182 -28.74 -14.48 -1.73
CA HIS A 182 -29.70 -13.94 -2.70
C HIS A 182 -29.94 -14.90 -3.88
N SER A 183 -30.11 -16.19 -3.59
CA SER A 183 -30.56 -17.20 -4.54
C SER A 183 -31.75 -17.96 -4.00
#